data_AF-A0A4P2QKR0-F1
#
_entry.id   AF-A0A4P2QKR0-F1
#
_cell.length_a   1.000
_cell.length_b   1.000
_cell.length_c   1.000
_cell.angle_alpha   90.00
_cell.angle_beta   90.00
_cell.angle_gamma   90.00
#
_symmetry.space_group_name_H-M   'P 1'
#
loop_
_entity.id
_entity.type
_entity.pdbx_description
1 polymer ?
#
loop_
_entity_poly.entity_id
_entity_poly.type
_entity_poly.pdbx_seq_one_letter_code
_entity_poly.pdbx_strand_id
1 'polypeptide(L)' 'MHRAIQGPPPGFDDLTVHEQIEYVQALWERIAAREDEVPVPEWHKAELDRRLAELEAAPNAGRSWEQVEADLRTRLATRR' A
#
# COMPACT_ATOMS: atom_id res chain seq x y z
N MET A 1 2.74 -17.54 20.58
CA MET A 1 1.65 -16.76 21.21
C MET A 1 1.44 -15.51 20.38
N HIS A 2 0.29 -15.35 19.71
CA HIS A 2 -0.04 -14.09 19.05
C HIS A 2 -0.51 -13.14 20.16
N ARG A 3 0.32 -12.16 20.53
CA ARG A 3 -0.12 -11.09 21.41
C ARG A 3 -1.12 -10.27 20.60
N ALA A 4 -2.37 -10.20 21.04
CA ALA A 4 -3.31 -9.24 20.48
C ALA A 4 -2.66 -7.86 20.60
N ILE A 5 -2.44 -7.18 19.47
CA ILE A 5 -1.93 -5.82 19.48
C ILE A 5 -3.04 -4.96 20.09
N GLN A 6 -2.85 -4.57 21.35
CA GLN A 6 -3.77 -3.70 22.07
C GLN A 6 -3.41 -2.26 21.70
N GLY A 7 -4.17 -1.65 20.78
CA GLY A 7 -4.06 -0.24 20.43
C GLY A 7 -2.67 0.25 20.03
N PRO A 8 -2.52 1.56 19.77
CA PRO A 8 -1.20 2.17 19.75
C PRO A 8 -0.59 2.19 21.17
N PRO A 9 0.74 2.28 21.29
CA PRO A 9 1.39 2.34 22.60
C PRO A 9 0.99 3.60 23.38
N PRO A 10 1.05 3.56 24.74
CA PRO A 10 0.79 4.75 25.56
C PRO A 10 1.59 5.97 25.10
N GLY A 11 0.95 7.15 25.07
CA GLY A 11 1.54 8.41 24.63
C GLY A 11 1.49 8.64 23.12
N PHE A 12 1.08 7.66 22.31
CA PHE A 12 0.91 7.87 20.86
C PHE A 12 -0.22 8.85 20.55
N ASP A 13 -1.35 8.75 21.26
CA ASP A 13 -2.51 9.62 21.04
C ASP A 13 -2.29 11.07 21.54
N ASP A 14 -1.23 11.31 22.34
CA ASP A 14 -0.82 12.64 22.79
C ASP A 14 0.05 13.37 21.75
N LEU A 15 0.56 12.65 20.74
CA LEU A 15 1.32 13.21 19.63
C LEU A 15 0.40 14.00 18.70
N THR A 16 0.93 15.06 18.07
CA THR A 16 0.25 15.69 16.94
C THR A 16 0.10 14.69 15.79
N VAL A 17 -0.88 14.91 14.91
CA VAL A 17 -1.09 14.05 13.72
C VAL A 17 0.18 13.92 12.87
N HIS A 18 0.96 15.00 12.75
CA HIS A 18 2.22 14.97 12.03
C HIS A 18 3.23 14.02 12.70
N GLU A 19 3.42 14.14 14.02
CA GLU A 19 4.30 13.25 14.78
C GLU A 19 3.83 11.80 14.79
N GLN A 20 2.52 11.55 14.80
CA GLN A 20 1.96 10.20 14.63
C GLN A 20 2.33 9.60 13.28
N ILE A 21 2.24 10.39 12.20
CA ILE A 21 2.64 9.95 10.85
C ILE A 21 4.14 9.63 10.84
N GLU A 22 4.99 10.55 11.32
CA GLU A 22 6.44 10.33 11.38
C GLU A 22 6.79 9.09 12.20
N TYR A 23 6.12 8.89 13.33
CA TYR A 23 6.31 7.71 14.18
C TYR A 23 5.95 6.41 13.44
N VAL A 24 4.79 6.38 12.76
CA VAL A 24 4.37 5.22 11.97
C VAL A 24 5.34 4.97 10.82
N GLN A 25 5.85 6.01 10.16
CA GLN A 25 6.85 5.86 9.10
C GLN A 25 8.16 5.27 9.64
N ALA A 26 8.68 5.78 10.75
CA ALA A 26 9.89 5.23 11.38
C ALA A 26 9.71 3.76 11.80
N LEU A 27 8.52 3.36 12.26
CA LEU A 27 8.22 1.95 12.50
C LEU A 27 8.18 1.14 11.21
N TRP A 28 7.57 1.69 10.16
CA TRP A 28 7.48 1.05 8.86
C TRP A 28 8.86 0.81 8.24
N GLU A 29 9.77 1.78 8.32
CA GLU A 29 11.16 1.64 7.86
C GLU A 29 11.88 0.48 8.54
N ARG A 30 11.67 0.30 9.85
CA ARG A 30 12.26 -0.82 10.60
C ARG A 30 11.71 -2.18 10.19
N ILE A 31 10.43 -2.24 9.80
CA ILE A 31 9.81 -3.47 9.28
C ILE A 31 10.35 -3.75 7.88
N ALA A 32 10.36 -2.73 7.01
CA ALA A 32 10.82 -2.82 5.64
C ALA A 32 12.31 -3.21 5.54
N ALA A 33 13.14 -2.88 6.54
CA ALA A 33 14.53 -3.31 6.61
C ALA A 33 14.74 -4.85 6.72
N ARG A 34 13.66 -5.62 6.96
CA ARG A 34 13.65 -7.09 7.07
C ARG A 34 12.78 -7.70 5.97
N GLU A 35 12.96 -7.21 4.74
CA GLU A 35 12.16 -7.63 3.58
C GLU A 35 12.27 -9.14 3.28
N ASP A 36 13.40 -9.76 3.64
CA ASP A 36 13.67 -11.19 3.48
C ASP A 36 12.78 -12.09 4.37
N GLU A 37 12.22 -11.53 5.45
CA GLU A 37 11.26 -12.23 6.31
C GLU A 37 9.83 -12.24 5.76
N VAL A 38 9.55 -11.42 4.74
CA VAL A 38 8.25 -11.40 4.08
C VAL A 38 8.24 -12.49 3.01
N PRO A 39 7.48 -13.60 3.20
CA PRO A 39 7.45 -14.65 2.20
C PRO A 39 6.88 -14.11 0.90
N VAL A 40 7.50 -14.46 -0.22
CA VAL A 40 7.01 -14.20 -1.58
C VAL A 40 6.51 -15.51 -2.17
N PRO A 41 5.21 -15.82 -2.07
CA PRO A 41 4.64 -17.00 -2.71
C PRO A 41 4.90 -17.00 -4.21
N GLU A 42 5.10 -18.18 -4.80
CA GLU A 42 5.33 -18.31 -6.24
C GLU A 42 4.21 -17.71 -7.10
N TRP A 43 2.97 -17.70 -6.61
CA TRP A 43 1.87 -17.08 -7.34
C TRP A 43 2.00 -15.54 -7.43
N HIS A 44 2.68 -14.87 -6.48
CA HIS A 44 2.99 -13.44 -6.62
C HIS A 44 3.95 -13.23 -7.80
N LYS A 45 4.99 -14.06 -7.92
CA LYS A 45 5.96 -13.98 -9.01
C LYS A 45 5.29 -14.23 -10.36
N ALA A 46 4.50 -15.29 -10.45
CA ALA A 46 3.74 -15.61 -11.67
C ALA A 46 2.79 -14.48 -12.09
N GLU A 47 2.16 -13.79 -11.13
CA GLU A 47 1.31 -12.64 -11.42
C GLU A 47 2.11 -11.42 -11.90
N LEU A 48 3.31 -11.20 -11.35
CA LEU A 48 4.22 -10.15 -11.83
C LEU A 48 4.69 -10.43 -13.25
N ASP A 49 5.10 -11.66 -13.54
CA ASP A 49 5.53 -12.09 -14.88
C ASP A 49 4.39 -11.92 -15.89
N ARG A 50 3.17 -12.31 -15.52
CA ARG A 50 1.97 -12.13 -16.36
C ARG A 50 1.73 -10.65 -16.67
N ARG A 51 1.75 -9.77 -15.65
CA ARG A 51 1.53 -8.33 -15.85
C ARG A 51 2.63 -7.67 -16.67
N LEU A 52 3.87 -8.13 -16.51
CA LEU A 52 4.99 -7.62 -17.28
C LEU A 52 4.85 -7.98 -18.76
N ALA A 53 4.50 -9.24 -19.06
CA ALA A 53 4.24 -9.68 -20.44
C ALA A 53 3.06 -8.91 -21.08
N GLU A 54 2.01 -8.62 -20.31
CA GLU A 54 0.89 -7.80 -20.79
C GLU A 54 1.32 -6.36 -21.10
N LEU A 55 2.16 -5.76 -20.27
CA LEU A 55 2.70 -4.43 -20.49
C LEU A 55 3.61 -4.39 -21.74
N GLU A 56 4.46 -5.41 -21.92
CA GLU A 56 5.33 -5.52 -23.10
C GLU A 56 4.52 -5.69 -24.39
N ALA A 57 3.46 -6.50 -24.35
CA ALA A 57 2.57 -6.72 -25.49
C ALA A 57 1.71 -5.48 -25.81
N ALA A 58 1.33 -4.70 -24.79
CA ALA A 58 0.50 -3.52 -24.96
C ALA A 58 0.94 -2.35 -24.04
N PRO A 59 2.03 -1.62 -24.39
CA PRO A 59 2.61 -0.58 -23.53
C PRO A 59 1.66 0.56 -23.16
N ASN A 60 0.64 0.80 -23.99
CA ASN A 60 -0.33 1.87 -23.83
C ASN A 60 -1.70 1.38 -23.32
N ALA A 61 -1.81 0.12 -22.86
CA ALA A 61 -3.07 -0.42 -22.31
C ALA A 61 -3.39 0.10 -20.90
N GLY A 62 -2.41 0.72 -20.22
CA GLY A 62 -2.61 1.37 -18.94
C GLY A 62 -3.43 2.65 -19.05
N ARG A 63 -4.06 3.05 -17.94
CA ARG A 63 -4.66 4.38 -17.78
C ARG A 63 -3.71 5.26 -16.99
N SER A 64 -3.68 6.54 -17.32
CA SER A 64 -2.95 7.50 -16.50
C SER A 64 -3.62 7.63 -15.13
N TRP A 65 -2.86 8.07 -14.13
CA TRP A 65 -3.40 8.31 -12.79
C TRP A 65 -4.53 9.34 -12.82
N GLU A 66 -4.39 10.40 -13.63
CA GLU A 66 -5.38 11.47 -13.78
C GLU A 66 -6.70 10.93 -14.33
N GLN A 67 -6.65 10.00 -15.30
CA GLN A 67 -7.84 9.34 -15.85
C GLN A 67 -8.55 8.48 -14.80
N VAL A 68 -7.78 7.73 -14.00
CA VAL A 68 -8.32 6.89 -12.92
C VAL A 68 -8.94 7.77 -11.82
N GLU A 69 -8.26 8.83 -11.42
CA GLU A 69 -8.73 9.77 -10.41
C GLU A 69 -10.03 10.46 -10.83
N ALA A 70 -10.10 10.93 -12.08
CA ALA A 70 -11.30 11.57 -12.63
C ALA A 70 -12.52 10.62 -12.63
N ASP A 71 -12.33 9.36 -13.04
CA ASP A 71 -13.37 8.33 -12.99
C ASP A 71 -13.85 8.09 -11.54
N LEU A 72 -12.92 7.91 -10.61
CA LEU A 72 -13.26 7.69 -9.19
C LEU A 72 -14.04 8.85 -8.58
N ARG A 73 -13.61 10.10 -8.84
CA ARG A 73 -14.33 11.30 -8.38
C ARG A 73 -15.74 11.37 -8.96
N THR A 74 -15.90 11.07 -10.24
CA THR A 74 -17.21 11.03 -10.91
C THR A 74 -18.13 9.99 -10.24
N ARG A 75 -17.63 8.77 -10.03
CA ARG A 75 -18.38 7.68 -9.38
C ARG A 75 -18.78 8.01 -7.95
N LEU A 76 -17.93 8.71 -7.20
CA LEU A 76 -18.26 9.17 -5.85
C LEU A 76 -19.35 10.25 -5.85
N ALA A 77 -19.34 11.15 -6.83
CA ALA A 77 -20.36 12.19 -6.97
C ALA A 77 -21.75 11.61 -7.34
N THR A 78 -21.80 10.56 -8.17
CA THR A 78 -23.07 9.89 -8.56
C THR A 78 -23.68 9.04 -7.45
N ARG A 79 -22.91 8.70 -6.40
CA ARG A 79 -23.39 7.92 -5.24
C ARG A 79 -23.92 8.77 -4.09
N ARG A 80 -23.87 10.10 -4.21
CA ARG A 80 -24.47 11.06 -3.27
C ARG A 80 -25.84 11.48 -3.78
#